data_AF-A0A221R1R0-F1
#
_entry.id   AF-A0A221R1R0-F1
#
_cell.length_a   1.000
_cell.length_b   1.000
_cell.length_c   1.000
_cell.angle_alpha   90.00
_cell.angle_beta   90.00
_cell.angle_gamma   90.00
#
_symmetry.space_group_name_H-M   'P 1'
#
loop_
_entity.id
_entity.type
_entity.pdbx_description
1 polymer ?
#
loop_
_entity_poly.entity_id
_entity_poly.type
_entity_poly.pdbx_seq_one_letter_code
_entity_poly.pdbx_strand_id
1 'polypeptide(L)'
;MTTRARTGLVDAATGREIRVVAASGEQFAAAPAPRVFWCRVLDGAVVVAVAAAVLVPVLAALGRSSVSGGTAAAVAALVWFALVFAYGMVSGSVGALGDHAGGFRAVRLDDGSRPGVWRGGWRAVLWSFVPLYAVITVIGIFSGSMAGDWSERYSTRDLRAGIERGMPPVPDPRVAEREARVAARAAARAQRRSG
;
A
#
# COMPACT_ATOMS: atom_id res chain seq x y z
N MET A 1 -0.90 18.43 11.23
CA MET A 1 -0.57 17.08 11.75
C MET A 1 -1.87 16.50 12.31
N THR A 2 -2.72 15.93 11.45
CA THR A 2 -3.98 15.33 11.87
C THR A 2 -3.68 13.91 12.32
N THR A 3 -3.44 13.75 13.62
CA THR A 3 -3.34 12.46 14.28
C THR A 3 -4.57 11.64 13.90
N ARG A 4 -4.39 10.58 13.09
CA ARG A 4 -5.48 9.66 12.75
C ARG A 4 -6.12 9.20 14.07
N ALA A 5 -7.38 9.53 14.30
CA ALA A 5 -8.06 9.14 15.53
C ALA A 5 -8.12 7.61 15.58
N ARG A 6 -7.28 7.00 16.42
CA ARG A 6 -7.45 5.60 16.80
C ARG A 6 -8.80 5.51 17.47
N THR A 7 -9.70 4.72 16.89
CA THR A 7 -11.09 4.63 17.36
C THR A 7 -11.21 3.89 18.68
N GLY A 8 -10.19 3.11 19.07
CA GLY A 8 -10.30 2.15 20.16
C GLY A 8 -11.22 0.97 19.83
N LEU A 9 -11.63 0.84 18.56
CA LEU A 9 -12.53 -0.18 18.07
C LEU A 9 -11.79 -1.15 17.15
N VAL A 10 -12.23 -2.41 17.16
CA VAL A 10 -11.79 -3.47 16.26
C VAL A 10 -12.97 -4.06 15.50
N ASP A 11 -12.69 -4.53 14.29
CA ASP A 11 -13.62 -5.30 13.48
C ASP A 11 -13.97 -6.61 14.19
N ALA A 12 -15.25 -6.85 14.45
CA ALA A 12 -15.70 -8.03 15.20
C ALA A 12 -15.32 -9.36 14.53
N ALA A 13 -15.26 -9.41 13.19
CA ALA A 13 -14.95 -10.62 12.45
C ALA A 13 -13.45 -10.91 12.37
N THR A 14 -12.61 -9.88 12.35
CA THR A 14 -11.17 -10.04 12.06
C THR A 14 -10.23 -9.50 13.13
N GLY A 15 -10.76 -8.86 14.18
CA GLY A 15 -10.00 -8.30 15.29
C GLY A 15 -9.05 -7.16 14.90
N ARG A 16 -9.25 -6.56 13.73
CA ARG A 16 -8.37 -5.50 13.21
C ARG A 16 -8.89 -4.12 13.56
N GLU A 17 -7.96 -3.21 13.81
CA GLU A 17 -8.25 -1.81 14.15
C GLU A 17 -9.13 -1.15 13.07
N ILE A 18 -10.19 -0.48 13.55
CA ILE A 18 -11.08 0.32 12.73
C ILE A 18 -10.50 1.72 12.55
N ARG A 19 -10.43 2.16 11.30
CA ARG A 19 -10.02 3.50 10.89
C ARG A 19 -11.22 4.29 10.43
N VAL A 20 -11.09 5.62 10.48
CA VAL A 20 -12.14 6.56 10.07
C VAL A 20 -11.63 7.42 8.94
N VAL A 21 -12.46 7.61 7.91
CA VAL A 21 -12.24 8.61 6.86
C VAL A 21 -12.58 9.98 7.43
N ALA A 22 -11.64 10.93 7.34
CA ALA A 22 -11.72 12.20 8.05
C ALA A 22 -12.95 13.04 7.65
N ALA A 23 -13.27 13.12 6.36
CA ALA A 23 -14.39 13.93 5.86
C ALA A 23 -15.77 13.29 6.06
N SER A 24 -15.89 11.96 5.89
CA SER A 24 -17.19 11.28 5.91
C SER A 24 -17.53 10.64 7.25
N GLY A 25 -16.55 10.46 8.14
CA GLY A 25 -16.72 9.65 9.34
C GLY A 25 -16.86 8.15 9.06
N GLU A 26 -16.71 7.73 7.80
CA GLU A 26 -16.88 6.33 7.41
C GLU A 26 -15.82 5.45 8.08
N GLN A 27 -16.28 4.41 8.75
CA GLN A 27 -15.44 3.45 9.44
C GLN A 27 -15.10 2.28 8.53
N PHE A 28 -13.84 1.83 8.57
CA PHE A 28 -13.40 0.68 7.79
C PHE A 28 -12.23 -0.04 8.46
N ALA A 29 -12.07 -1.33 8.16
CA ALA A 29 -10.92 -2.12 8.61
C ALA A 29 -9.80 -2.10 7.55
N ALA A 30 -8.55 -1.93 7.99
CA ALA A 30 -7.40 -2.02 7.10
C ALA A 30 -7.13 -3.48 6.68
N ALA A 31 -6.83 -3.71 5.39
CA ALA A 31 -6.39 -5.00 4.89
C ALA A 31 -5.09 -5.47 5.57
N PRO A 32 -4.91 -6.79 5.80
CA PRO A 32 -3.73 -7.29 6.49
C PRO A 32 -2.51 -7.16 5.59
N ALA A 33 -1.41 -6.64 6.14
CA ALA A 33 -0.20 -6.32 5.37
C ALA A 33 0.33 -7.50 4.51
N PRO A 34 0.37 -8.76 4.99
CA PRO A 34 0.81 -9.88 4.17
C PRO A 34 -0.05 -10.11 2.93
N ARG A 35 -1.38 -9.95 3.05
CA ARG A 35 -2.29 -10.12 1.91
C ARG A 35 -2.14 -8.99 0.90
N VAL A 36 -2.00 -7.75 1.39
CA VAL A 36 -1.70 -6.59 0.53
C VAL A 36 -0.39 -6.84 -0.22
N PHE A 37 0.65 -7.29 0.47
CA PHE A 37 1.95 -7.60 -0.14
C PHE A 37 1.83 -8.61 -1.28
N TRP A 38 1.22 -9.78 -1.05
CA TRP A 38 1.12 -10.82 -2.08
C TRP A 38 0.31 -10.40 -3.29
N CYS A 39 -0.72 -9.59 -3.11
CA CYS A 39 -1.47 -9.00 -4.23
C CYS A 39 -0.66 -7.96 -5.00
N ARG A 40 0.25 -7.21 -4.35
CA ARG A 40 1.19 -6.33 -5.07
C ARG A 40 2.23 -7.13 -5.82
N VAL A 41 2.67 -8.28 -5.29
CA VAL A 41 3.52 -9.22 -6.02
C VAL A 41 2.78 -9.75 -7.26
N LEU A 42 1.50 -10.10 -7.14
CA LEU A 42 0.66 -10.50 -8.28
C LEU A 42 0.55 -9.38 -9.33
N ASP A 43 0.26 -8.15 -8.90
CA ASP A 43 0.24 -6.97 -9.79
C ASP A 43 1.56 -6.82 -10.55
N GLY A 44 2.68 -6.94 -9.83
CA GLY A 44 4.03 -6.87 -10.42
C GLY A 44 4.29 -7.99 -11.42
N ALA A 45 3.92 -9.23 -11.08
CA ALA A 45 4.08 -10.38 -11.97
C ALA A 45 3.30 -10.21 -13.28
N VAL A 46 2.08 -9.67 -13.21
CA VAL A 46 1.27 -9.38 -14.41
C VAL A 46 1.93 -8.33 -15.28
N VAL A 47 2.42 -7.23 -14.69
CA VAL A 47 3.13 -6.18 -15.43
C VAL A 47 4.38 -6.73 -16.10
N VAL A 48 5.18 -7.53 -15.39
CA VAL A 48 6.39 -8.17 -15.96
C VAL A 48 6.03 -9.13 -17.10
N ALA A 49 4.98 -9.94 -16.95
CA ALA A 49 4.54 -10.87 -17.99
C ALA A 49 4.09 -10.13 -19.26
N VAL A 50 3.26 -9.09 -19.12
CA VAL A 50 2.84 -8.23 -20.24
C VAL A 50 4.02 -7.51 -20.85
N ALA A 51 4.93 -6.99 -20.03
CA ALA A 51 6.13 -6.30 -20.51
C ALA A 51 7.05 -7.25 -21.29
N ALA A 52 7.26 -8.47 -20.82
CA ALA A 52 8.04 -9.48 -21.53
C ALA A 52 7.38 -9.84 -22.87
N ALA A 53 6.07 -10.06 -22.88
CA ALA A 53 5.32 -10.37 -24.11
C ALA A 53 5.42 -9.27 -25.18
N VAL A 54 5.59 -8.01 -24.78
CA VAL A 54 5.76 -6.87 -25.71
C VAL A 54 7.22 -6.57 -26.01
N LEU A 55 8.10 -6.54 -25.00
CA LEU A 55 9.51 -6.14 -25.16
C LEU A 55 10.33 -7.19 -25.90
N VAL A 56 10.10 -8.48 -25.66
CA VAL A 56 10.85 -9.56 -26.35
C VAL A 56 10.74 -9.44 -27.88
N PRO A 57 9.53 -9.38 -28.49
CA PRO A 57 9.43 -9.24 -29.94
C PRO A 57 9.94 -7.88 -30.44
N VAL A 58 9.77 -6.79 -29.69
CA VAL A 58 10.32 -5.46 -30.04
C VAL A 58 11.84 -5.52 -30.10
N LEU A 59 12.50 -6.08 -29.08
CA LEU A 59 13.95 -6.23 -29.05
C LEU A 59 14.46 -7.19 -30.12
N ALA A 60 13.74 -8.27 -30.41
CA ALA A 60 14.08 -9.19 -31.49
C ALA A 60 13.93 -8.54 -32.88
N ALA A 61 12.97 -7.63 -33.07
CA ALA A 61 12.83 -6.85 -34.29
C ALA A 61 13.97 -5.81 -34.43
N LEU A 62 14.29 -5.11 -33.34
CA LEU A 62 15.37 -4.13 -33.30
C LEU A 62 16.74 -4.78 -33.50
N GLY A 63 16.99 -5.96 -32.92
CA GLY A 63 18.24 -6.69 -33.13
C GLY A 63 18.44 -7.18 -34.57
N ARG A 64 17.35 -7.31 -35.34
CA ARG A 64 17.41 -7.59 -36.79
C ARG A 64 17.61 -6.32 -37.62
N SER A 65 17.45 -5.14 -37.03
CA SER A 65 17.70 -3.87 -37.69
C SER A 65 19.08 -3.35 -37.30
N SER A 66 19.74 -2.58 -38.17
CA SER A 66 21.06 -2.00 -37.90
C SER A 66 21.02 -0.82 -36.92
N VAL A 67 20.07 -0.81 -35.98
CA VAL A 67 19.93 0.22 -34.95
C VAL A 67 21.02 0.06 -33.90
N SER A 68 21.51 1.20 -33.40
CA SER A 68 22.50 1.20 -32.33
C SER A 68 21.90 0.63 -31.04
N GLY A 69 22.75 -0.01 -30.21
CA GLY A 69 22.33 -0.53 -28.91
C GLY A 69 21.71 0.54 -28.00
N GLY A 70 22.21 1.77 -28.07
CA GLY A 70 21.63 2.91 -27.34
C GLY A 70 20.20 3.24 -27.79
N THR A 71 19.92 3.18 -29.09
CA THR A 71 18.56 3.37 -29.63
C THR A 71 17.64 2.25 -29.16
N ALA A 72 18.10 0.99 -29.21
CA ALA A 72 17.31 -0.15 -28.76
C ALA A 72 16.98 -0.05 -27.26
N ALA A 73 17.94 0.37 -26.43
CA ALA A 73 17.74 0.60 -25.00
C ALA A 73 16.73 1.74 -24.73
N ALA A 74 16.81 2.85 -25.48
CA ALA A 74 15.87 3.95 -25.35
C ALA A 74 14.44 3.54 -25.72
N VAL A 75 14.26 2.77 -26.80
CA VAL A 75 12.96 2.22 -27.18
C VAL A 75 12.42 1.28 -26.10
N ALA A 76 13.26 0.39 -25.56
CA ALA A 76 12.86 -0.51 -24.48
C ALA A 76 12.41 0.25 -23.23
N ALA A 77 13.14 1.30 -22.83
CA ALA A 77 12.80 2.14 -21.69
C ALA A 77 11.47 2.89 -21.90
N LEU A 78 11.23 3.43 -23.10
CA LEU A 78 9.97 4.09 -23.45
C LEU A 78 8.79 3.13 -23.42
N VAL A 79 8.94 1.93 -23.99
CA VAL A 79 7.91 0.89 -23.97
C VAL A 79 7.63 0.44 -22.53
N TRP A 80 8.67 0.21 -21.73
CA TRP A 80 8.52 -0.11 -20.30
C TRP A 80 7.75 0.98 -19.55
N PHE A 81 8.16 2.23 -19.69
CA PHE A 81 7.49 3.38 -19.08
C PHE A 81 6.02 3.43 -19.48
N ALA A 82 5.72 3.32 -20.78
CA ALA A 82 4.36 3.36 -21.30
C ALA A 82 3.49 2.24 -20.72
N LEU A 83 4.01 1.01 -20.66
CA LEU A 83 3.29 -0.14 -20.11
C LEU A 83 2.99 0.03 -18.62
N VAL A 84 4.00 0.39 -17.83
CA VAL A 84 3.84 0.62 -16.39
C VAL A 84 2.89 1.78 -16.11
N PHE A 85 3.03 2.88 -16.84
CA PHE A 85 2.18 4.06 -16.67
C PHE A 85 0.73 3.76 -17.06
N ALA A 86 0.51 3.09 -18.19
CA ALA A 86 -0.83 2.68 -18.63
C ALA A 86 -1.47 1.70 -17.63
N TYR A 87 -0.71 0.71 -17.14
CA TYR A 87 -1.17 -0.17 -16.07
C TYR A 87 -1.54 0.60 -14.80
N GLY A 88 -0.71 1.57 -14.40
CA GLY A 88 -0.99 2.46 -13.29
C GLY A 88 -2.28 3.27 -13.48
N MET A 89 -2.52 3.77 -14.69
CA MET A 89 -3.74 4.51 -15.04
C MET A 89 -4.99 3.65 -14.89
N VAL A 90 -4.95 2.42 -15.42
CA VAL A 90 -6.04 1.45 -15.29
C VAL A 90 -6.25 1.10 -13.82
N SER A 91 -5.19 0.69 -13.10
CA SER A 91 -5.28 0.31 -11.70
C SER A 91 -5.71 1.46 -10.77
N GLY A 92 -5.40 2.71 -11.10
CA GLY A 92 -5.90 3.88 -10.38
C GLY A 92 -7.42 4.06 -10.52
N SER A 93 -7.97 3.88 -11.72
CA SER A 93 -9.41 4.04 -11.97
C SER A 93 -10.25 2.87 -11.44
N VAL A 94 -9.95 1.66 -11.90
CA VAL A 94 -10.78 0.49 -11.63
C VAL A 94 -10.33 -0.31 -10.41
N GLY A 95 -9.13 -0.05 -9.88
CA GLY A 95 -8.46 -0.88 -8.88
C GLY A 95 -7.46 -1.83 -9.52
N ALA A 96 -6.38 -2.15 -8.82
CA ALA A 96 -5.38 -3.10 -9.32
C ALA A 96 -5.95 -4.53 -9.36
N LEU A 97 -5.42 -5.40 -10.21
CA LEU A 97 -5.87 -6.79 -10.30
C LEU A 97 -5.74 -7.50 -8.94
N GLY A 98 -4.65 -7.26 -8.23
CA GLY A 98 -4.39 -7.72 -6.87
C GLY A 98 -5.39 -7.17 -5.86
N ASP A 99 -5.89 -5.94 -6.05
CA ASP A 99 -6.94 -5.36 -5.20
C ASP A 99 -8.25 -6.17 -5.33
N HIS A 100 -8.63 -6.51 -6.57
CA HIS A 100 -9.80 -7.35 -6.83
C HIS A 100 -9.63 -8.77 -6.30
N ALA A 101 -8.49 -9.41 -6.60
CA ALA A 101 -8.20 -10.77 -6.13
C ALA A 101 -8.17 -10.87 -4.59
N GLY A 102 -7.60 -9.86 -3.95
CA GLY A 102 -7.47 -9.79 -2.49
C GLY A 102 -8.71 -9.29 -1.77
N GLY A 103 -9.71 -8.78 -2.49
CA GLY A 103 -10.93 -8.23 -1.93
C GLY A 103 -10.68 -6.95 -1.13
N PHE A 104 -9.90 -6.02 -1.67
CA PHE A 104 -9.65 -4.73 -1.02
C PHE A 104 -9.72 -3.56 -1.99
N ARG A 105 -9.73 -2.35 -1.42
CA ARG A 105 -9.78 -1.09 -2.16
C ARG A 105 -8.83 -0.08 -1.53
N ALA A 106 -7.98 0.54 -2.34
CA ALA A 106 -7.22 1.69 -1.87
C ALA A 106 -8.15 2.90 -1.71
N VAL A 107 -8.16 3.48 -0.52
CA VAL A 107 -8.95 4.67 -0.19
C VAL A 107 -8.04 5.76 0.36
N ARG A 108 -8.30 7.00 -0.02
CA ARG A 108 -7.67 8.18 0.55
C ARG A 108 -8.29 8.45 1.91
N LEU A 109 -7.48 8.77 2.90
CA LEU A 109 -7.99 8.91 4.27
C LEU A 109 -8.71 10.22 4.52
N ASP A 110 -8.43 11.23 3.70
CA ASP A 110 -9.04 12.54 3.81
C ASP A 110 -10.53 12.45 3.43
N ASP A 111 -10.87 11.81 2.31
CA ASP A 111 -12.21 11.83 1.70
C ASP A 111 -12.75 10.47 1.25
N GLY A 112 -12.00 9.38 1.45
CA GLY A 112 -12.40 8.04 1.05
C GLY A 112 -12.27 7.76 -0.45
N SER A 113 -11.81 8.74 -1.26
CA SER A 113 -11.75 8.60 -2.71
C SER A 113 -10.68 7.61 -3.16
N ARG A 114 -10.82 7.09 -4.38
CA ARG A 114 -9.76 6.32 -5.04
C ARG A 114 -8.67 7.24 -5.60
N PRO A 115 -7.42 6.75 -5.76
CA PRO A 115 -6.39 7.47 -6.49
C PRO A 115 -6.77 7.56 -7.98
N GLY A 116 -7.03 8.76 -8.50
CA GLY A 116 -7.43 8.94 -9.90
C GLY A 116 -6.40 8.41 -10.93
N VAL A 117 -6.84 8.23 -12.17
CA VAL A 117 -6.09 7.68 -13.32
C VAL A 117 -4.64 8.19 -13.38
N TRP A 118 -4.45 9.51 -13.43
CA TRP A 118 -3.13 10.13 -13.56
C TRP A 118 -2.20 9.80 -12.38
N ARG A 119 -2.73 9.84 -11.14
CA ARG A 119 -1.96 9.51 -9.94
C ARG A 119 -1.62 8.03 -9.89
N GLY A 120 -2.52 7.17 -10.37
CA GLY A 120 -2.27 5.73 -10.51
C GLY A 120 -1.08 5.46 -11.44
N GLY A 121 -1.03 6.12 -12.60
CA GLY A 121 0.08 6.05 -13.56
C GLY A 121 1.43 6.37 -12.94
N TRP A 122 1.56 7.55 -12.34
CA TRP A 122 2.79 7.97 -11.68
C TRP A 122 3.18 7.07 -10.51
N ARG A 123 2.20 6.61 -9.72
CA ARG A 123 2.48 5.66 -8.62
C ARG A 123 3.06 4.37 -9.17
N ALA A 124 2.49 3.79 -10.23
CA ALA A 124 3.03 2.57 -10.81
C ALA A 124 4.45 2.76 -11.35
N VAL A 125 4.74 3.89 -12.01
CA VAL A 125 6.09 4.22 -12.48
C VAL A 125 7.07 4.28 -11.31
N LEU A 126 6.76 5.02 -10.26
CA LEU A 126 7.60 5.08 -9.06
C LEU A 126 7.81 3.70 -8.44
N TRP A 127 6.76 2.87 -8.39
CA TRP A 127 6.83 1.49 -7.91
C TRP A 127 7.66 0.57 -8.81
N SER A 128 7.72 0.81 -10.12
CA SER A 128 8.58 0.02 -11.01
C SER A 128 10.06 0.24 -10.77
N PHE A 129 10.42 1.38 -10.15
CA PHE A 129 11.76 1.64 -9.64
C PHE A 129 11.93 1.22 -8.18
N VAL A 130 10.88 0.77 -7.48
CA VAL A 130 11.01 0.30 -6.09
C VAL A 130 11.90 -0.93 -5.96
N PRO A 131 11.98 -1.91 -6.88
CA PRO A 131 13.00 -2.96 -6.82
C PRO A 131 14.42 -2.39 -6.88
N LEU A 132 14.66 -1.41 -7.76
CA LEU A 132 15.95 -0.71 -7.84
C LEU A 132 16.22 0.12 -6.57
N TYR A 133 15.22 0.85 -6.08
CA TYR A 133 15.28 1.62 -4.84
C TYR A 133 15.40 0.72 -3.62
N ALA A 134 14.80 -0.47 -3.58
CA ALA A 134 14.86 -1.45 -2.51
C ALA A 134 16.21 -2.16 -2.51
N VAL A 135 16.78 -2.46 -3.69
CA VAL A 135 18.18 -2.91 -3.82
C VAL A 135 19.12 -1.81 -3.33
N ILE A 136 18.95 -0.56 -3.77
CA ILE A 136 19.73 0.60 -3.32
C ILE A 136 19.51 0.90 -1.83
N THR A 137 18.31 0.69 -1.30
CA THR A 137 17.97 0.90 0.12
C THR A 137 18.51 -0.24 0.95
N VAL A 138 18.49 -1.49 0.49
CA VAL A 138 19.18 -2.60 1.17
C VAL A 138 20.68 -2.32 1.20
N ILE A 139 21.28 -1.89 0.08
CA ILE A 139 22.66 -1.39 0.03
C ILE A 139 22.85 -0.21 1.01
N GLY A 140 21.88 0.71 1.07
CA GLY A 140 21.86 1.89 1.94
C GLY A 140 21.67 1.57 3.43
N ILE A 141 20.97 0.49 3.79
CA ILE A 141 20.85 -0.04 5.16
C ILE A 141 22.22 -0.58 5.59
N PHE A 142 22.92 -1.29 4.69
CA PHE A 142 24.31 -1.69 4.92
C PHE A 142 25.28 -0.49 4.92
N SER A 143 24.85 0.67 4.40
CA SER A 143 25.62 1.93 4.35
C SER A 143 25.16 3.00 5.36
N GLY A 144 24.16 2.71 6.21
CA GLY A 144 23.70 3.60 7.29
C GLY A 144 22.69 4.72 6.97
N SER A 145 21.91 4.66 5.88
CA SER A 145 20.96 5.75 5.50
C SER A 145 19.57 5.22 5.11
N MET A 146 18.50 5.64 5.80
CA MET A 146 17.10 5.36 5.44
C MET A 146 16.20 6.61 5.53
N ALA A 147 15.41 6.84 4.48
CA ALA A 147 14.25 7.76 4.40
C ALA A 147 13.04 6.92 3.95
N GLY A 148 11.78 7.10 4.33
CA GLY A 148 11.03 8.19 4.94
C GLY A 148 9.62 8.14 4.31
N ASP A 149 8.57 8.15 5.14
CA ASP A 149 7.15 7.88 4.85
C ASP A 149 6.54 8.44 3.54
N TRP A 150 6.07 7.55 2.66
CA TRP A 150 5.20 7.91 1.51
C TRP A 150 3.74 7.42 1.65
N SER A 151 3.37 6.81 2.79
CA SER A 151 2.11 6.06 2.92
C SER A 151 1.02 6.70 3.80
N GLU A 152 1.24 7.89 4.36
CA GLU A 152 0.30 8.45 5.35
C GLU A 152 -1.06 8.89 4.79
N ARG A 153 -1.22 9.07 3.49
CA ARG A 153 -2.49 9.57 2.90
C ARG A 153 -3.45 8.49 2.40
N TYR A 154 -2.98 7.26 2.24
CA TYR A 154 -3.79 6.17 1.69
C TYR A 154 -3.82 4.98 2.65
N SER A 155 -4.94 4.28 2.67
CA SER A 155 -5.09 3.01 3.37
C SER A 155 -5.78 2.00 2.47
N THR A 156 -5.42 0.74 2.63
CA THR A 156 -6.10 -0.36 1.94
C THR A 156 -7.28 -0.79 2.80
N ARG A 157 -8.50 -0.52 2.35
CA ARG A 157 -9.75 -0.95 2.99
C ARG A 157 -10.06 -2.39 2.62
N ASP A 158 -10.34 -3.22 3.61
CA ASP A 158 -10.68 -4.62 3.40
C ASP A 158 -12.18 -4.82 3.17
N LEU A 159 -12.57 -5.21 1.96
CA LEU A 159 -13.97 -5.44 1.58
C LEU A 159 -14.54 -6.73 2.20
N ARG A 160 -13.70 -7.58 2.80
CA ARG A 160 -14.10 -8.82 3.48
C ARG A 160 -14.25 -8.67 4.99
N ALA A 161 -13.97 -7.48 5.54
CA ALA A 161 -14.11 -7.23 6.96
C ALA A 161 -15.58 -7.29 7.41
N GLY A 162 -15.81 -7.54 8.70
CA GLY A 162 -17.15 -7.62 9.25
C GLY A 162 -17.93 -6.32 9.12
N ILE A 163 -17.24 -5.18 9.29
CA ILE A 163 -17.83 -3.84 9.15
C ILE A 163 -18.40 -3.58 7.75
N GLU A 164 -17.79 -4.15 6.71
CA GLU A 164 -18.31 -4.07 5.32
C GLU A 164 -19.53 -4.97 5.09
N ARG A 165 -19.76 -5.93 5.99
CA ARG A 165 -20.91 -6.82 6.00
C ARG A 165 -21.98 -6.38 6.99
N GLY A 166 -21.88 -5.16 7.53
CA GLY A 166 -22.82 -4.59 8.49
C GLY A 166 -22.65 -5.06 9.94
N MET A 167 -21.54 -5.75 10.29
CA MET A 167 -21.26 -6.05 11.70
C MET A 167 -20.76 -4.80 12.42
N PRO A 168 -21.36 -4.43 13.56
CA PRO A 168 -20.88 -3.30 14.33
C PRO A 168 -19.46 -3.59 14.87
N PRO A 169 -18.58 -2.58 14.88
CA PRO A 169 -17.27 -2.73 15.48
C PRO A 169 -17.37 -2.85 17.01
N VAL A 170 -16.43 -3.56 17.62
CA VAL A 170 -16.41 -3.83 19.07
C VAL A 170 -15.23 -3.11 19.74
N PRO A 171 -15.34 -2.73 21.02
CA PRO A 171 -14.21 -2.17 21.77
C PRO A 171 -13.00 -3.10 21.74
N ASP A 172 -11.80 -2.55 21.52
CA ASP A 172 -10.56 -3.33 21.54
C ASP A 172 -10.23 -3.77 22.98
N PRO A 173 -10.26 -5.08 23.31
CA PRO A 173 -9.92 -5.53 24.65
C PRO A 173 -8.48 -5.16 25.04
N ARG A 174 -7.58 -5.02 24.05
CA ARG A 174 -6.18 -4.65 24.29
C ARG A 174 -6.02 -3.21 24.73
N VAL A 175 -6.96 -2.33 24.39
CA VAL A 175 -6.96 -0.94 24.87
C VAL A 175 -7.29 -0.92 26.36
N ALA A 176 -8.35 -1.61 26.76
CA ALA A 176 -8.71 -1.76 28.18
C ALA A 176 -7.56 -2.39 28.99
N GLU A 177 -6.90 -3.43 28.48
CA GLU A 177 -5.72 -4.02 29.13
C GLU A 177 -4.55 -3.05 29.26
N ARG A 178 -4.28 -2.22 28.24
CA ARG A 178 -3.20 -1.21 28.30
C ARG A 178 -3.52 -0.13 29.31
N GLU A 179 -4.76 0.36 29.34
CA GLU A 179 -5.20 1.38 30.30
C GLU A 179 -5.10 0.86 31.73
N ALA A 180 -5.54 -0.38 31.98
CA ALA A 180 -5.38 -1.05 33.28
C ALA A 180 -3.90 -1.16 33.69
N ARG A 181 -3.01 -1.55 32.77
CA ARG A 181 -1.55 -1.60 33.03
C ARG A 181 -0.95 -0.23 33.33
N VAL A 182 -1.39 0.81 32.62
CA VAL A 182 -0.92 2.19 32.85
C VAL A 182 -1.40 2.70 34.21
N ALA A 183 -2.67 2.48 34.56
CA ALA A 183 -3.24 2.85 35.85
C ALA A 183 -2.52 2.14 37.01
N ALA A 184 -2.27 0.83 36.89
CA ALA A 184 -1.52 0.06 37.89
C ALA A 184 -0.08 0.60 38.09
N ARG A 185 0.61 0.97 37.01
CA ARG A 185 1.94 1.59 37.08
C ARG A 185 1.91 2.97 37.74
N ALA A 186 0.87 3.77 37.48
CA ALA A 186 0.70 5.08 38.11
C ALA A 186 0.43 4.94 39.61
N ALA A 187 -0.45 4.02 40.03
CA ALA A 187 -0.73 3.73 41.43
C ALA A 187 0.52 3.25 42.18
N ALA A 188 1.30 2.34 41.59
CA ALA A 188 2.56 1.87 42.19
C ALA A 188 3.60 2.99 42.34
N ARG A 189 3.65 3.96 41.42
CA ARG A 189 4.53 5.14 41.53
C ARG A 189 4.07 6.11 42.63
N ALA A 190 2.77 6.27 42.83
CA ALA A 190 2.23 7.11 43.89
C ALA A 190 2.56 6.55 45.28
N GLN A 191 2.39 5.24 45.48
CA GLN A 191 2.72 4.55 46.73
C GLN A 191 4.20 4.65 47.10
N ARG A 192 5.11 4.64 46.11
CA ARG A 192 6.56 4.81 46.34
C ARG A 192 6.98 6.23 46.68
N ARG A 193 6.12 7.24 46.46
CA ARG A 193 6.41 8.65 46.80
C ARG A 193 5.90 9.02 48.20
N SER A 194 5.03 8.21 48.78
CA SER A 194 4.40 8.45 50.08
C SER A 194 5.04 7.69 51.25
N GLY A 195 6.04 6.85 50.98
CA GLY A 195 6.84 6.14 51.99
C GLY A 195 8.30 6.51 51.86
#